data_AF-A0A3C0FZK5-F1
#
_entry.id   AF-A0A3C0FZK5-F1
#
_cell.length_a   1.000
_cell.length_b   1.000
_cell.length_c   1.000
_cell.angle_alpha   90.00
_cell.angle_beta   90.00
_cell.angle_gamma   90.00
#
_symmetry.space_group_name_H-M   'P 1'
#
loop_
_entity.id
_entity.type
_entity.pdbx_description
1 polymer ?
#
loop_
_entity_poly.entity_id
_entity_poly.type
_entity_poly.pdbx_seq_one_letter_code
_entity_poly.pdbx_strand_id
1 'polypeptide(L)'
;YASPEFNNAFQYVFEKGKDEDEDVLFKMLVESCRNRTLTKLKHKYQNPFKICSDEYIGRKHFDRLLGLIQHIEHPESLSRAEDMLNPMRKIIEALFSKLNEIGVIPDEIIKGQGSINGSSYFLTGKNSGYTYNEVLIHPMVAESIFRLTTLTQDASHNVGSKLEADEYLANSETNHLYISSIYLLLDILDWMKNYIDNNPNKKINSAKWSRKEQKTDASLLEGQINQDEANNYYCGKYLLNY
;
A
#
# COMPACT_ATOMS: atom_id res chain seq x y z
N TYR A 1 22.58 -18.87 -48.66
CA TYR A 1 22.83 -18.93 -47.21
C TYR A 1 24.29 -18.72 -46.81
N ALA A 2 25.24 -18.58 -47.76
CA ALA A 2 26.67 -18.43 -47.42
C ALA A 2 27.40 -17.38 -48.28
N SER A 3 26.67 -16.42 -48.85
CA SER A 3 27.35 -15.30 -49.51
C SER A 3 27.96 -14.38 -48.44
N PRO A 4 29.10 -13.72 -48.72
CA PRO A 4 29.69 -12.77 -47.78
C PRO A 4 28.71 -11.69 -47.32
N GLU A 5 27.82 -11.24 -48.21
CA GLU A 5 26.79 -10.24 -47.93
C GLU A 5 25.74 -10.77 -46.95
N PHE A 6 25.35 -12.03 -47.09
CA PHE A 6 24.39 -12.68 -46.18
C PHE A 6 24.98 -12.84 -44.77
N ASN A 7 26.24 -13.30 -44.67
CA ASN A 7 26.92 -13.47 -43.38
C ASN A 7 27.25 -12.13 -42.70
N ASN A 8 27.46 -11.06 -43.48
CA ASN A 8 27.63 -9.71 -42.95
C ASN A 8 26.31 -9.10 -42.46
N ALA A 9 25.18 -9.42 -43.11
CA ALA A 9 23.87 -8.89 -42.74
C ALA A 9 23.23 -9.62 -41.54
N PHE A 10 23.52 -10.91 -41.37
CA PHE A 10 22.95 -11.74 -40.31
C PHE A 10 24.06 -12.37 -39.47
N GLN A 11 24.40 -11.71 -38.35
CA GLN A 11 25.42 -12.20 -37.42
C GLN A 11 25.11 -13.58 -36.82
N TYR A 12 23.84 -13.97 -36.76
CA TYR A 12 23.39 -15.26 -36.23
C TYR A 12 22.37 -15.88 -37.17
N VAL A 13 22.65 -17.09 -37.64
CA VAL A 13 21.79 -17.88 -38.53
C VAL A 13 21.64 -19.26 -37.90
N PHE A 14 20.40 -19.74 -37.82
CA PHE A 14 20.08 -21.01 -37.17
C PHE A 14 19.32 -21.91 -38.16
N GLU A 15 19.74 -23.15 -38.29
CA GLU A 15 19.07 -24.15 -39.11
C GLU A 15 17.98 -24.87 -38.32
N LYS A 16 16.75 -24.82 -38.83
CA LYS A 16 15.59 -25.48 -38.20
C LYS A 16 15.76 -27.00 -38.21
N GLY A 17 15.58 -27.67 -37.07
CA GLY A 17 15.71 -29.12 -36.94
C GLY A 17 17.14 -29.62 -36.71
N LYS A 18 18.10 -28.70 -36.46
CA LYS A 18 19.44 -29.06 -36.02
C LYS A 18 19.56 -28.77 -34.52
N ASP A 19 19.67 -29.84 -33.73
CA ASP A 19 19.64 -29.76 -32.25
C ASP A 19 20.64 -28.75 -31.67
N GLU A 20 21.87 -28.70 -32.21
CA GLU A 20 22.89 -27.74 -31.76
C GLU A 20 22.50 -26.28 -31.99
N ASP A 21 21.89 -25.98 -33.15
CA ASP A 21 21.48 -24.62 -33.50
C ASP A 21 20.25 -24.19 -32.68
N GLU A 22 19.32 -25.12 -32.43
CA GLU A 22 18.18 -24.89 -31.54
C GLU A 22 18.64 -24.59 -30.11
N ASP A 23 19.58 -25.37 -29.57
CA ASP A 23 20.16 -25.15 -28.24
C ASP A 23 20.86 -23.78 -28.13
N VAL A 24 21.64 -23.38 -29.15
CA VAL A 24 22.31 -22.08 -29.16
C VAL A 24 21.29 -20.94 -29.28
N LEU A 25 20.27 -21.08 -30.12
CA LEU A 25 19.19 -20.11 -30.25
C LEU A 25 18.46 -19.92 -28.91
N PHE A 26 18.06 -21.01 -28.24
CA PHE A 26 17.39 -20.92 -26.95
C PHE A 26 18.28 -20.29 -25.87
N LYS A 27 19.58 -20.63 -25.83
CA LYS A 27 20.54 -19.98 -24.92
C LYS A 27 20.62 -18.47 -25.19
N MET A 28 20.75 -18.06 -26.44
CA MET A 28 20.79 -16.65 -26.82
C MET A 28 19.49 -15.90 -26.50
N LEU A 29 18.33 -16.53 -26.68
CA LEU A 29 17.04 -15.97 -26.30
C LEU A 29 16.94 -15.81 -24.78
N VAL A 30 17.33 -16.83 -24.01
CA VAL A 30 17.35 -16.76 -22.55
C VAL A 30 18.27 -15.64 -22.06
N GLU A 31 19.46 -15.52 -22.65
CA GLU A 31 20.42 -14.47 -22.31
C GLU A 31 19.91 -13.07 -22.68
N SER A 32 19.34 -12.91 -23.89
CA SER A 32 18.69 -11.66 -24.32
C SER A 32 17.55 -11.28 -23.39
N CYS A 33 16.72 -12.24 -22.98
CA CYS A 33 15.63 -12.02 -22.04
C CYS A 33 16.13 -11.64 -20.64
N ARG A 34 17.18 -12.29 -20.13
CA ARG A 34 17.84 -11.95 -18.85
C ARG A 34 18.45 -10.55 -18.89
N ASN A 35 18.94 -10.12 -20.06
CA ASN A 35 19.57 -8.82 -20.23
C ASN A 35 18.60 -7.65 -20.36
N ARG A 36 17.30 -7.90 -20.57
CA ARG A 36 16.27 -6.85 -20.56
C ARG A 36 16.15 -6.23 -19.17
N THR A 37 16.18 -4.90 -19.09
CA THR A 37 16.09 -4.12 -17.85
C THR A 37 14.91 -4.56 -16.99
N LEU A 38 13.71 -4.68 -17.56
CA LEU A 38 12.51 -5.12 -16.84
C LEU A 38 12.68 -6.51 -16.20
N THR A 39 13.32 -7.46 -16.89
CA THR A 39 13.57 -8.80 -16.36
C THR A 39 14.51 -8.74 -15.16
N LYS A 40 15.58 -7.93 -15.24
CA LYS A 40 16.52 -7.70 -14.12
C LYS A 40 15.79 -7.11 -12.91
N LEU A 41 14.94 -6.10 -13.12
CA LEU A 41 14.15 -5.49 -12.06
C LEU A 41 13.18 -6.47 -11.41
N LYS A 42 12.50 -7.30 -12.20
CA LYS A 42 11.62 -8.37 -11.68
C LYS A 42 12.38 -9.39 -10.82
N HIS A 43 13.63 -9.73 -11.19
CA HIS A 43 14.47 -10.62 -10.39
C HIS A 43 15.01 -9.97 -9.12
N LYS A 44 15.30 -8.66 -9.15
CA LYS A 44 15.79 -7.90 -7.99
C LYS A 44 14.68 -7.64 -6.97
N TYR A 45 13.48 -7.29 -7.43
CA TYR A 45 12.32 -6.91 -6.59
C TYR A 45 11.19 -7.93 -6.70
N GLN A 46 11.48 -9.21 -6.43
CA GLN A 46 10.58 -10.32 -6.74
C GLN A 46 9.23 -10.21 -6.04
N ASN A 47 9.20 -10.13 -4.71
CA ASN A 47 7.93 -10.07 -3.97
C ASN A 47 7.19 -8.76 -4.22
N PRO A 48 7.85 -7.57 -4.24
CA PRO A 48 7.21 -6.33 -4.65
C PRO A 48 6.49 -6.44 -6.00
N PHE A 49 7.08 -7.07 -7.02
CA PHE A 49 6.38 -7.25 -8.30
C PHE A 49 5.32 -8.37 -8.27
N LYS A 50 5.55 -9.47 -7.54
CA LYS A 50 4.57 -10.57 -7.41
C LYS A 50 3.28 -10.12 -6.76
N ILE A 51 3.34 -9.21 -5.79
CA ILE A 51 2.14 -8.68 -5.13
C ILE A 51 1.27 -7.86 -6.09
N CYS A 52 1.80 -7.34 -7.20
CA CYS A 52 1.01 -6.65 -8.24
C CYS A 52 0.30 -7.64 -9.19
N SER A 53 -0.31 -8.70 -8.66
CA SER A 53 -1.18 -9.62 -9.40
C SER A 53 -2.63 -9.50 -8.90
N ASP A 54 -3.59 -10.02 -9.67
CA ASP A 54 -5.02 -9.97 -9.28
C ASP A 54 -5.37 -10.84 -8.08
N GLU A 55 -4.47 -11.73 -7.67
CA GLU A 55 -4.59 -12.50 -6.43
C GLU A 55 -4.36 -11.61 -5.19
N TYR A 56 -3.62 -10.50 -5.35
CA TYR A 56 -3.23 -9.61 -4.25
C TYR A 56 -3.79 -8.20 -4.47
N ILE A 57 -2.96 -7.23 -4.91
CA ILE A 57 -3.37 -5.82 -5.00
C ILE A 57 -3.83 -5.40 -6.40
N GLY A 58 -3.74 -6.29 -7.39
CA GLY A 58 -4.19 -6.08 -8.76
C GLY A 58 -3.08 -5.69 -9.75
N ARG A 59 -3.15 -6.24 -10.97
CA ARG A 59 -2.18 -5.98 -12.05
C ARG A 59 -2.06 -4.51 -12.45
N LYS A 60 -3.12 -3.73 -12.27
CA LYS A 60 -3.14 -2.27 -12.54
C LYS A 60 -2.09 -1.47 -11.74
N HIS A 61 -1.53 -2.04 -10.67
CA HIS A 61 -0.49 -1.39 -9.86
C HIS A 61 0.92 -1.71 -10.35
N PHE A 62 1.09 -2.62 -11.31
CA PHE A 62 2.40 -3.02 -11.82
C PHE A 62 3.19 -1.83 -12.37
N ASP A 63 2.59 -1.05 -13.28
CA ASP A 63 3.27 0.09 -13.90
C ASP A 63 3.60 1.20 -12.89
N ARG A 64 2.75 1.37 -11.87
CA ARG A 64 3.02 2.31 -10.76
C ARG A 64 4.27 1.90 -10.00
N LEU A 65 4.37 0.64 -9.61
CA LEU A 65 5.55 0.12 -8.90
C LEU A 65 6.79 0.14 -9.79
N LEU A 66 6.65 -0.20 -11.07
CA LEU A 66 7.75 -0.16 -12.02
C LEU A 66 8.34 1.25 -12.14
N GLY A 67 7.49 2.28 -12.27
CA GLY A 67 7.95 3.68 -12.30
C GLY A 67 8.71 4.08 -11.03
N LEU A 68 8.18 3.71 -9.85
CA LEU A 68 8.88 3.95 -8.57
C LEU A 68 10.24 3.25 -8.51
N ILE A 69 10.32 2.00 -8.96
CA ILE A 69 11.59 1.26 -8.99
C ILE A 69 12.58 1.89 -9.98
N GLN A 70 12.11 2.35 -11.15
CA GLN A 70 12.97 3.03 -12.11
C GLN A 70 13.60 4.30 -11.51
N HIS A 71 12.86 5.04 -10.68
CA HIS A 71 13.37 6.22 -10.00
C HIS A 71 14.51 5.92 -9.00
N ILE A 72 14.51 4.76 -8.33
CA ILE A 72 15.61 4.40 -7.41
C ILE A 72 16.78 3.71 -8.11
N GLU A 73 16.57 3.10 -9.27
CA GLU A 73 17.65 2.51 -10.09
C GLU A 73 18.37 3.54 -10.95
N HIS A 74 17.67 4.63 -11.29
CA HIS A 74 18.16 5.73 -12.10
C HIS A 74 17.83 7.08 -11.44
N PRO A 75 18.32 7.35 -10.21
CA PRO A 75 18.00 8.57 -9.48
C PRO A 75 18.44 9.85 -10.19
N GLU A 76 19.43 9.77 -11.10
CA GLU A 76 19.88 10.87 -11.96
C GLU A 76 18.79 11.35 -12.93
N SER A 77 17.78 10.52 -13.21
CA SER A 77 16.64 10.88 -14.05
C SER A 77 15.57 11.68 -13.32
N LEU A 78 15.65 11.77 -11.98
CA LEU A 78 14.72 12.54 -11.16
C LEU A 78 15.14 14.00 -11.10
N SER A 79 14.24 14.90 -11.50
CA SER A 79 14.40 16.34 -11.29
C SER A 79 13.90 16.74 -9.91
N ARG A 80 12.58 16.79 -9.72
CA ARG A 80 11.90 17.15 -8.46
C ARG A 80 10.77 16.17 -8.17
N ALA A 81 10.56 15.92 -6.88
CA ALA A 81 9.63 14.92 -6.37
C ALA A 81 8.24 15.44 -5.97
N GLU A 82 7.93 16.71 -6.27
CA GLU A 82 6.60 17.31 -6.10
C GLU A 82 5.53 16.44 -6.79
N ASP A 83 4.40 16.20 -6.12
CA ASP A 83 3.31 15.34 -6.57
C ASP A 83 3.66 13.85 -6.81
N MET A 84 4.92 13.42 -6.59
CA MET A 84 5.38 12.07 -6.95
C MET A 84 5.01 11.00 -5.91
N LEU A 85 4.39 11.36 -4.78
CA LEU A 85 3.97 10.41 -3.72
C LEU A 85 2.67 9.65 -4.02
N ASN A 86 1.85 10.14 -4.95
CA ASN A 86 0.53 9.58 -5.26
C ASN A 86 0.56 8.08 -5.70
N PRO A 87 1.52 7.60 -6.52
CA PRO A 87 1.62 6.18 -6.85
C PRO A 87 1.77 5.29 -5.61
N MET A 88 2.55 5.73 -4.60
CA MET A 88 2.72 4.99 -3.33
C MET A 88 1.41 4.93 -2.54
N ARG A 89 0.69 6.06 -2.44
CA ARG A 89 -0.64 6.11 -1.80
C ARG A 89 -1.59 5.08 -2.41
N LYS A 90 -1.68 5.04 -3.74
CA LYS A 90 -2.58 4.11 -4.45
C LYS A 90 -2.20 2.65 -4.24
N ILE A 91 -0.90 2.33 -4.11
CA ILE A 91 -0.44 0.97 -3.80
C ILE A 91 -0.84 0.58 -2.38
N ILE A 92 -0.67 1.48 -1.40
CA ILE A 92 -1.07 1.25 -0.01
C ILE A 92 -2.58 1.11 0.16
N GLU A 93 -3.39 1.90 -0.56
CA GLU A 93 -4.85 1.76 -0.60
C GLU A 93 -5.29 0.37 -1.10
N ALA A 94 -4.62 -0.14 -2.13
CA ALA A 94 -4.89 -1.47 -2.67
C ALA A 94 -4.44 -2.57 -1.68
N LEU A 95 -3.34 -2.37 -0.97
CA LEU A 95 -2.93 -3.25 0.13
C LEU A 95 -3.97 -3.27 1.26
N PHE A 96 -4.52 -2.12 1.68
CA PHE A 96 -5.60 -2.09 2.67
C PHE A 96 -6.85 -2.83 2.21
N SER A 97 -7.22 -2.67 0.94
CA SER A 97 -8.33 -3.43 0.35
C SER A 97 -8.08 -4.94 0.45
N LYS A 98 -6.87 -5.40 0.14
CA LYS A 98 -6.51 -6.82 0.26
C LYS A 98 -6.51 -7.31 1.72
N LEU A 99 -5.98 -6.52 2.65
CA LEU A 99 -5.97 -6.86 4.08
C LEU A 99 -7.38 -6.93 4.68
N ASN A 100 -8.31 -6.10 4.20
CA ASN A 100 -9.72 -6.22 4.57
C ASN A 100 -10.40 -7.45 3.97
N GLU A 101 -10.12 -7.78 2.71
CA GLU A 101 -10.62 -8.99 2.05
C GLU A 101 -10.29 -10.24 2.88
N ILE A 102 -9.04 -10.35 3.34
CA ILE A 102 -8.58 -11.47 4.19
C ILE A 102 -8.90 -11.27 5.68
N GLY A 103 -9.68 -10.28 6.08
CA GLY A 103 -10.18 -10.11 7.45
C GLY A 103 -9.20 -9.57 8.49
N VAL A 104 -8.03 -9.07 8.05
CA VAL A 104 -7.05 -8.42 8.94
C VAL A 104 -7.55 -7.04 9.34
N ILE A 105 -8.14 -6.28 8.40
CA ILE A 105 -8.74 -4.97 8.67
C ILE A 105 -10.27 -5.10 8.71
N PRO A 106 -10.95 -4.55 9.72
CA PRO A 106 -12.42 -4.52 9.80
C PRO A 106 -13.08 -3.76 8.64
N ASP A 107 -14.25 -4.23 8.21
CA ASP A 107 -15.04 -3.64 7.12
C ASP A 107 -15.42 -2.18 7.40
N GLU A 108 -15.78 -1.88 8.65
CA GLU A 108 -16.21 -0.56 9.09
C GLU A 108 -15.10 0.48 9.01
N ILE A 109 -13.83 0.07 9.07
CA ILE A 109 -12.70 0.97 8.90
C ILE A 109 -12.52 1.33 7.42
N ILE A 110 -12.63 0.35 6.52
CA ILE A 110 -12.50 0.59 5.08
C ILE A 110 -13.68 1.39 4.53
N LYS A 111 -14.89 1.10 5.00
CA LYS A 111 -16.13 1.78 4.57
C LYS A 111 -16.35 3.13 5.25
N GLY A 112 -15.63 3.41 6.33
CA GLY A 112 -15.73 4.65 7.09
C GLY A 112 -15.05 5.85 6.42
N GLN A 113 -15.35 7.05 6.93
CA GLN A 113 -14.60 8.25 6.56
C GLN A 113 -13.15 8.14 7.04
N GLY A 114 -12.20 8.60 6.21
CA GLY A 114 -10.78 8.52 6.53
C GLY A 114 -10.21 7.11 6.51
N SER A 115 -10.76 6.22 5.67
CA SER A 115 -10.42 4.80 5.59
C SER A 115 -8.92 4.50 5.53
N ILE A 116 -8.14 5.35 4.85
CA ILE A 116 -6.69 5.21 4.71
C ILE A 116 -5.97 5.43 6.05
N ASN A 117 -6.24 6.55 6.71
CA ASN A 117 -5.68 6.85 8.04
C ASN A 117 -6.21 5.89 9.11
N GLY A 118 -7.49 5.54 9.04
CA GLY A 118 -8.11 4.58 9.94
C GLY A 118 -7.49 3.19 9.82
N SER A 119 -7.22 2.74 8.60
CA SER A 119 -6.58 1.44 8.31
C SER A 119 -5.15 1.39 8.83
N SER A 120 -4.34 2.40 8.50
CA SER A 120 -2.95 2.45 8.95
C SER A 120 -2.87 2.53 10.47
N TYR A 121 -3.69 3.37 11.10
CA TYR A 121 -3.76 3.49 12.56
C TYR A 121 -4.23 2.19 13.23
N PHE A 122 -5.23 1.51 12.66
CA PHE A 122 -5.71 0.22 13.17
C PHE A 122 -4.63 -0.86 13.17
N LEU A 123 -3.84 -0.96 12.10
CA LEU A 123 -2.75 -1.93 12.00
C LEU A 123 -1.66 -1.72 13.06
N THR A 124 -1.50 -0.50 13.59
CA THR A 124 -0.56 -0.25 14.70
C THR A 124 -1.01 -0.82 16.04
N GLY A 125 -2.21 -1.39 16.14
CA GLY A 125 -2.75 -1.91 17.41
C GLY A 125 -3.23 -0.83 18.38
N LYS A 126 -3.37 0.42 17.92
CA LYS A 126 -3.64 1.59 18.77
C LYS A 126 -5.07 2.12 18.66
N ASN A 127 -5.92 1.53 17.80
CA ASN A 127 -7.29 2.03 17.64
C ASN A 127 -8.13 1.72 18.89
N SER A 128 -8.54 2.76 19.60
CA SER A 128 -9.23 2.66 20.89
C SER A 128 -10.59 1.95 20.79
N GLY A 129 -11.23 1.96 19.62
CA GLY A 129 -12.49 1.28 19.34
C GLY A 129 -12.42 -0.24 19.27
N TYR A 130 -11.21 -0.82 19.37
CA TYR A 130 -10.99 -2.26 19.26
C TYR A 130 -10.16 -2.81 20.41
N THR A 131 -10.40 -4.08 20.69
CA THR A 131 -9.51 -4.94 21.48
C THR A 131 -8.73 -5.81 20.50
N TYR A 132 -7.42 -5.89 20.69
CA TYR A 132 -6.53 -6.72 19.89
C TYR A 132 -6.15 -7.94 20.73
N ASN A 133 -6.62 -9.11 20.30
CA ASN A 133 -6.39 -10.38 20.97
C ASN A 133 -5.00 -10.94 20.62
N GLU A 134 -4.51 -10.61 19.43
CA GLU A 134 -3.20 -11.01 18.92
C GLU A 134 -2.57 -9.88 18.09
N VAL A 135 -1.27 -10.02 17.84
CA VAL A 135 -0.55 -9.14 16.90
C VAL A 135 -1.09 -9.37 15.49
N LEU A 136 -1.58 -8.30 14.86
CA LEU A 136 -2.15 -8.37 13.51
C LEU A 136 -1.08 -8.61 12.45
N ILE A 137 -0.07 -7.73 12.44
CA ILE A 137 1.10 -7.77 11.57
C ILE A 137 2.32 -7.35 12.39
N HIS A 138 3.53 -7.58 11.88
CA HIS A 138 4.74 -7.22 12.61
C HIS A 138 4.74 -5.71 12.97
N PRO A 139 4.98 -5.32 14.25
CA PRO A 139 4.82 -3.93 14.70
C PRO A 139 5.63 -2.91 13.90
N MET A 140 6.87 -3.25 13.50
CA MET A 140 7.67 -2.37 12.65
C MET A 140 7.06 -2.17 11.27
N VAL A 141 6.45 -3.20 10.69
CA VAL A 141 5.80 -3.10 9.38
C VAL A 141 4.53 -2.25 9.50
N ALA A 142 3.77 -2.40 10.59
CA ALA A 142 2.64 -1.51 10.88
C ALA A 142 3.07 -0.05 11.02
N GLU A 143 4.17 0.22 11.73
CA GLU A 143 4.74 1.56 11.87
C GLU A 143 5.22 2.12 10.52
N SER A 144 5.90 1.31 9.69
CA SER A 144 6.31 1.68 8.33
C SER A 144 5.12 2.07 7.47
N ILE A 145 4.04 1.29 7.50
CA ILE A 145 2.78 1.61 6.80
C ILE A 145 2.19 2.90 7.32
N PHE A 146 2.13 3.09 8.64
CA PHE A 146 1.59 4.29 9.26
C PHE A 146 2.35 5.54 8.83
N ARG A 147 3.69 5.50 8.84
CA ARG A 147 4.55 6.60 8.39
C ARG A 147 4.36 6.92 6.93
N LEU A 148 4.44 5.90 6.05
CA LEU A 148 4.26 6.09 4.62
C LEU A 148 2.86 6.63 4.28
N THR A 149 1.84 6.12 4.97
CA THR A 149 0.45 6.59 4.82
C THR A 149 0.33 8.06 5.24
N THR A 150 0.88 8.42 6.40
CA THR A 150 0.84 9.80 6.90
C THR A 150 1.51 10.75 5.91
N LEU A 151 2.70 10.41 5.42
CA LEU A 151 3.45 11.22 4.47
C LEU A 151 2.71 11.39 3.13
N THR A 152 2.21 10.28 2.57
CA THR A 152 1.53 10.28 1.27
C THR A 152 0.15 10.93 1.31
N GLN A 153 -0.54 10.90 2.46
CA GLN A 153 -1.77 11.67 2.69
C GLN A 153 -1.46 13.15 2.80
N ASP A 154 -0.47 13.52 3.60
CA ASP A 154 -0.10 14.92 3.81
C ASP A 154 0.25 15.62 2.49
N ALA A 155 1.08 14.98 1.65
CA ALA A 155 1.47 15.53 0.35
C ALA A 155 0.34 15.59 -0.69
N SER A 156 -0.79 14.92 -0.45
CA SER A 156 -1.93 14.97 -1.38
C SER A 156 -2.93 16.08 -1.06
N HIS A 157 -2.71 16.83 0.02
CA HIS A 157 -3.53 17.95 0.44
C HIS A 157 -2.80 19.26 0.14
N ASN A 158 -3.25 19.99 -0.88
CA ASN A 158 -2.55 21.18 -1.39
C ASN A 158 -2.55 22.40 -0.45
N VAL A 159 -3.28 22.38 0.68
CA VAL A 159 -3.33 23.50 1.67
C VAL A 159 -3.57 22.96 3.08
N GLY A 160 -2.80 23.42 4.06
CA GLY A 160 -3.05 23.18 5.50
C GLY A 160 -2.66 21.78 5.99
N SER A 161 -1.75 21.10 5.29
CA SER A 161 -1.23 19.81 5.71
C SER A 161 -0.29 19.99 6.92
N LYS A 162 -0.20 18.97 7.77
CA LYS A 162 0.51 19.08 9.06
C LYS A 162 2.03 19.03 8.89
N LEU A 163 2.50 18.28 7.89
CA LEU A 163 3.91 18.07 7.63
C LEU A 163 4.43 18.93 6.47
N GLU A 164 3.54 19.57 5.71
CA GLU A 164 3.90 20.35 4.51
C GLU A 164 4.74 19.49 3.54
N ALA A 165 4.40 18.20 3.42
CA ALA A 165 5.27 17.20 2.79
C ALA A 165 5.53 17.48 1.30
N ASP A 166 4.52 17.96 0.56
CA ASP A 166 4.67 18.30 -0.85
C ASP A 166 5.51 19.57 -1.04
N GLU A 167 5.28 20.60 -0.22
CA GLU A 167 6.10 21.82 -0.21
C GLU A 167 7.57 21.51 0.15
N TYR A 168 7.80 20.63 1.12
CA TYR A 168 9.14 20.15 1.46
C TYR A 168 9.82 19.47 0.26
N LEU A 169 9.09 18.62 -0.47
CA LEU A 169 9.62 17.93 -1.66
C LEU A 169 9.87 18.90 -2.83
N ALA A 170 9.01 19.91 -3.01
CA ALA A 170 9.14 20.92 -4.06
C ALA A 170 10.36 21.83 -3.84
N ASN A 171 10.66 22.15 -2.58
CA ASN A 171 11.76 23.03 -2.19
C ASN A 171 13.07 22.30 -1.86
N SER A 172 13.09 20.97 -1.81
CA SER A 172 14.30 20.21 -1.52
C SER A 172 15.25 20.18 -2.71
N GLU A 173 16.55 20.38 -2.43
CA GLU A 173 17.61 20.15 -3.42
C GLU A 173 17.89 18.66 -3.67
N THR A 174 17.34 17.78 -2.83
CA THR A 174 17.60 16.32 -2.90
C THR A 174 16.30 15.53 -2.93
N ASN A 175 16.31 14.39 -3.62
CA ASN A 175 15.17 13.47 -3.67
C ASN A 175 15.21 12.41 -2.55
N HIS A 176 15.94 12.64 -1.46
CA HIS A 176 16.18 11.62 -0.41
C HIS A 176 14.90 11.17 0.29
N LEU A 177 14.00 12.09 0.66
CA LEU A 177 12.73 11.74 1.29
C LEU A 177 11.86 10.89 0.35
N TYR A 178 11.82 11.25 -0.92
CA TYR A 178 11.11 10.49 -1.95
C TYR A 178 11.69 9.08 -2.12
N ILE A 179 13.01 8.97 -2.32
CA ILE A 179 13.72 7.70 -2.53
C ILE A 179 13.59 6.80 -1.29
N SER A 180 13.78 7.34 -0.09
CA SER A 180 13.61 6.58 1.16
C SER A 180 12.16 6.10 1.35
N SER A 181 11.17 6.87 0.90
CA SER A 181 9.76 6.44 0.91
C SER A 181 9.50 5.28 -0.06
N ILE A 182 10.18 5.24 -1.20
CA ILE A 182 10.12 4.10 -2.13
C ILE A 182 10.74 2.86 -1.47
N TYR A 183 11.91 2.97 -0.86
CA TYR A 183 12.50 1.84 -0.14
C TYR A 183 11.62 1.34 1.01
N LEU A 184 10.98 2.25 1.74
CA LEU A 184 10.01 1.91 2.78
C LEU A 184 8.81 1.15 2.20
N LEU A 185 8.29 1.58 1.05
CA LEU A 185 7.24 0.84 0.35
C LEU A 185 7.71 -0.56 -0.07
N LEU A 186 8.91 -0.70 -0.61
CA LEU A 186 9.44 -1.99 -1.05
C LEU A 186 9.58 -2.99 0.11
N ASP A 187 10.06 -2.54 1.26
CA ASP A 187 10.14 -3.36 2.49
C ASP A 187 8.75 -3.82 2.94
N ILE A 188 7.76 -2.91 2.94
CA ILE A 188 6.35 -3.25 3.25
C ILE A 188 5.83 -4.31 2.27
N LEU A 189 6.01 -4.13 0.96
CA LEU A 189 5.48 -5.05 -0.04
C LEU A 189 6.14 -6.43 0.00
N ASP A 190 7.45 -6.47 0.26
CA ASP A 190 8.18 -7.73 0.39
C ASP A 190 7.66 -8.56 1.57
N TRP A 191 7.52 -7.91 2.73
CA TRP A 191 6.97 -8.56 3.92
C TRP A 191 5.50 -8.96 3.74
N MET A 192 4.68 -8.07 3.17
CA MET A 192 3.24 -8.26 3.01
C MET A 192 2.90 -9.42 2.09
N LYS A 193 3.67 -9.65 1.03
CA LYS A 193 3.46 -10.79 0.15
C LYS A 193 3.50 -12.09 0.95
N ASN A 194 4.58 -12.29 1.72
CA ASN A 194 4.74 -13.50 2.54
C ASN A 194 3.67 -13.59 3.63
N TYR A 195 3.31 -12.46 4.25
CA TYR A 195 2.26 -12.45 5.27
C TYR A 195 0.90 -12.88 4.71
N ILE A 196 0.49 -12.33 3.56
CA ILE A 196 -0.80 -12.64 2.93
C ILE A 196 -0.89 -14.13 2.55
N ASP A 197 0.18 -14.70 1.97
CA ASP A 197 0.24 -16.13 1.62
C ASP A 197 0.02 -17.04 2.82
N ASN A 198 0.61 -16.67 3.96
CA ASN A 198 0.57 -17.47 5.18
C ASN A 198 -0.71 -17.22 6.01
N ASN A 199 -1.49 -16.20 5.69
CA ASN A 199 -2.69 -15.82 6.43
C ASN A 199 -3.91 -15.62 5.50
N PRO A 200 -4.28 -16.60 4.64
CA PRO A 200 -5.39 -16.42 3.70
C PRO A 200 -6.78 -16.53 4.36
N ASN A 201 -6.87 -17.11 5.56
CA ASN A 201 -8.14 -17.44 6.19
C ASN A 201 -8.74 -16.23 6.93
N LYS A 202 -9.82 -15.68 6.34
CA LYS A 202 -10.57 -14.55 6.90
C LYS A 202 -11.02 -14.76 8.34
N LYS A 203 -11.55 -15.94 8.68
CA LYS A 203 -12.07 -16.22 10.04
C LYS A 203 -10.96 -16.19 11.09
N ILE A 204 -9.79 -16.75 10.76
CA ILE A 204 -8.62 -16.74 11.65
C ILE A 204 -8.14 -15.31 11.87
N ASN A 205 -7.99 -14.54 10.79
CA ASN A 205 -7.51 -13.16 10.89
C ASN A 205 -8.47 -12.25 11.67
N SER A 206 -9.78 -12.39 11.44
CA SER A 206 -10.78 -11.58 12.14
C SER A 206 -10.93 -11.96 13.62
N ALA A 207 -10.51 -13.16 14.03
CA ALA A 207 -10.50 -13.53 15.45
C ALA A 207 -9.41 -12.79 16.27
N LYS A 208 -8.40 -12.21 15.60
CA LYS A 208 -7.31 -11.47 16.24
C LYS A 208 -7.76 -10.13 16.84
N TRP A 209 -8.97 -9.67 16.53
CA TRP A 209 -9.51 -8.42 17.05
C TRP A 209 -11.01 -8.54 17.33
N SER A 210 -11.52 -7.67 18.19
CA SER A 210 -12.94 -7.53 18.44
C SER A 210 -13.28 -6.07 18.65
N ARG A 211 -14.39 -5.61 18.07
CA ARG A 211 -14.90 -4.26 18.31
C ARG A 211 -15.31 -4.13 19.77
N LYS A 212 -14.89 -3.06 20.44
CA LYS A 212 -15.40 -2.75 21.78
C LYS A 212 -16.84 -2.27 21.63
N GLU A 213 -17.71 -2.77 22.50
CA GLU A 213 -19.04 -2.18 22.64
C GLU A 213 -18.86 -0.70 22.98
N GLN A 214 -19.45 0.17 22.17
CA GLN A 214 -19.63 1.55 22.58
C GLN A 214 -20.53 1.48 23.81
N LYS A 215 -19.97 1.77 24.98
CA LYS A 215 -20.81 2.17 26.10
C LYS A 215 -21.58 3.37 25.58
N THR A 216 -22.88 3.19 25.31
CA THR A 216 -23.81 4.32 25.26
C THR A 216 -23.51 5.10 26.52
N ASP A 217 -22.94 6.28 26.33
CA ASP A 217 -22.57 7.15 27.41
C ASP A 217 -23.87 7.36 28.20
N ALA A 218 -23.96 6.83 29.42
CA ALA A 218 -25.16 6.92 30.24
C ALA A 218 -25.51 8.37 30.61
N SER A 219 -24.75 9.34 30.08
CA SER A 219 -24.88 10.78 30.16
C SER A 219 -25.84 11.38 29.13
N LEU A 220 -26.15 10.69 28.02
CA LEU A 220 -27.13 11.18 27.04
C LEU A 220 -28.51 10.58 27.34
N LEU A 221 -29.31 11.34 28.08
CA LEU A 221 -30.70 11.02 28.35
C LEU A 221 -31.59 11.74 27.33
N GLU A 222 -32.04 11.02 26.31
CA GLU A 222 -33.03 11.51 25.36
C GLU A 222 -34.44 11.31 25.93
N GLY A 223 -35.26 12.35 25.84
CA GLY A 223 -36.64 12.31 26.31
C GLY A 223 -37.41 13.58 25.96
N GLN A 224 -38.72 13.53 26.14
CA GLN A 224 -39.59 14.66 25.89
C GLN A 224 -39.45 15.69 27.01
N ILE A 225 -39.19 16.95 26.64
CA ILE A 225 -39.17 18.07 27.58
C ILE A 225 -40.62 18.40 27.95
N ASN A 226 -40.93 18.36 29.24
CA ASN A 226 -42.22 18.73 29.81
C ASN A 226 -42.02 19.83 30.87
N GLN A 227 -43.13 20.44 31.30
CA GLN A 227 -43.13 21.50 32.31
C GLN A 227 -44.03 21.09 33.49
N ASP A 228 -43.58 21.33 34.72
CA ASP A 228 -44.35 21.05 35.93
C ASP A 228 -45.30 22.21 36.31
N GLU A 229 -46.12 22.00 37.34
CA GLU A 229 -47.07 23.02 37.85
C GLU A 229 -46.37 24.28 38.41
N ALA A 230 -45.07 24.20 38.70
CA ALA A 230 -44.23 25.30 39.17
C ALA A 230 -43.43 25.97 38.03
N ASN A 231 -43.74 25.65 36.77
CA ASN A 231 -43.09 26.14 35.56
C ASN A 231 -41.63 25.69 35.35
N ASN A 232 -41.14 24.66 36.06
CA ASN A 232 -39.81 24.12 35.81
C ASN A 232 -39.83 23.15 34.63
N TYR A 233 -38.78 23.20 33.81
CA TYR A 233 -38.59 22.24 32.72
C TYR A 233 -37.91 20.97 33.23
N TYR A 234 -38.35 19.80 32.73
CA TYR A 234 -37.76 18.51 33.07
C TYR A 234 -37.76 17.53 31.89
N CYS A 235 -36.84 16.56 31.93
CA CYS A 235 -36.78 15.43 31.00
C CYS A 235 -36.79 14.12 31.81
N GLY A 236 -37.89 13.36 31.73
CA GLY A 236 -38.10 12.17 32.56
C GLY A 236 -38.10 12.52 34.05
N LYS A 237 -37.09 12.04 34.80
CA LYS A 237 -36.94 12.29 36.25
C LYS A 237 -35.96 13.43 36.58
N TYR A 238 -35.40 14.10 35.58
CA TYR A 238 -34.34 15.09 35.74
C TYR A 238 -34.87 16.49 35.48
N LEU A 239 -34.67 17.40 36.45
CA LEU A 239 -34.97 18.81 36.32
C LEU A 239 -33.90 19.48 35.44
N LEU A 240 -34.32 20.33 34.51
CA LEU A 240 -33.43 21.13 33.67
C LEU A 240 -33.23 22.47 34.36
N ASN A 241 -32.05 22.67 34.93
CA ASN A 241 -31.63 23.98 35.43
C ASN A 241 -31.17 24.83 34.25
N TYR A 242 -31.80 25.98 34.05
CA TYR A 242 -31.43 27.02 33.09
C TYR A 242 -31.04 28.30 33.81
#